data_AF-A0A5P2V0K9-F1
#
_entry.id   AF-A0A5P2V0K9-F1
#
_cell.length_a   1.000
_cell.length_b   1.000
_cell.length_c   1.000
_cell.angle_alpha   90.00
_cell.angle_beta   90.00
_cell.angle_gamma   90.00
#
_symmetry.space_group_name_H-M   'P 1'
#
loop_
_entity.id
_entity.type
_entity.pdbx_description
1 polymer ?
#
loop_
_entity_poly.entity_id
_entity_poly.type
_entity_poly.pdbx_seq_one_letter_code
_entity_poly.pdbx_strand_id
1 'polypeptide(L)'
;MEERFDRTIRLMPFASDPSDPDSLDASAPCGLWLATGDTDYVFYDTAISRAHAEIIVGHEFGHMLKRHRGSTPQTTGDLGGLITDIDPATVQLVLGRTRYNEPEEFEAELVGSLLQEHLGASRAQVSAEADPITRTLLR
;
A
#
# COMPACT_ATOMS: atom_id res chain seq x y z
N MET A 1 0.24 12.66 -5.72
CA MET A 1 -0.80 12.35 -4.70
C MET A 1 -0.63 13.28 -3.51
N GLU A 2 0.59 13.43 -2.99
CA GLU A 2 0.94 14.41 -1.95
C GLU A 2 0.51 15.84 -2.30
N GLU A 3 0.90 16.36 -3.47
CA GLU A 3 0.48 17.69 -3.95
C GLU A 3 -1.05 17.85 -4.07
N ARG A 4 -1.74 16.76 -4.40
CA ARG A 4 -3.20 16.78 -4.62
C ARG A 4 -3.96 16.89 -3.30
N PHE A 5 -3.40 16.33 -2.23
CA PHE A 5 -4.07 16.26 -0.92
C PHE A 5 -3.42 17.15 0.13
N ASP A 6 -2.30 17.82 -0.19
CA ASP A 6 -1.48 18.62 0.73
C ASP A 6 -1.07 17.84 1.98
N ARG A 7 -0.68 16.58 1.76
CA ARG A 7 -0.34 15.61 2.80
C ARG A 7 0.90 14.82 2.38
N THR A 8 1.78 14.55 3.34
CA THR A 8 2.97 13.72 3.12
C THR A 8 2.57 12.26 3.05
N ILE A 9 3.15 11.47 2.15
CA ILE A 9 2.97 10.02 2.11
C ILE A 9 4.27 9.34 2.55
N ARG A 10 4.17 8.44 3.54
CA ARG A 10 5.29 7.64 4.04
C ARG A 10 5.01 6.16 3.88
N LEU A 11 5.89 5.46 3.16
CA LEU A 11 5.86 4.00 3.11
C LEU A 11 6.59 3.44 4.33
N MET A 12 5.94 2.54 5.05
CA MET A 12 6.39 1.97 6.31
C MET A 12 6.61 0.46 6.14
N PRO A 13 7.82 0.03 5.75
CA PRO A 13 8.11 -1.39 5.62
C PRO A 13 8.07 -2.07 6.99
N PHE A 14 7.48 -3.25 7.06
CA PHE A 14 7.65 -4.16 8.19
C PHE A 14 7.95 -5.57 7.67
N ALA A 15 8.32 -6.49 8.55
CA ALA A 15 8.50 -7.89 8.19
C ALA A 15 7.62 -8.73 9.10
N SER A 16 6.64 -9.44 8.52
CA SER A 16 5.86 -10.42 9.29
C SER A 16 6.74 -11.63 9.61
N ASP A 17 6.63 -12.14 10.84
CA ASP A 17 7.26 -13.40 11.24
C ASP A 17 6.16 -14.45 11.52
N PRO A 18 5.94 -15.43 10.63
CA PRO A 18 4.88 -16.42 10.81
C PRO A 18 5.09 -17.34 12.02
N SER A 19 6.27 -17.29 12.67
CA SER A 19 6.56 -18.00 13.92
C SER A 19 6.27 -17.19 15.19
N ASP A 20 6.09 -15.87 15.05
CA ASP A 20 5.70 -14.96 16.12
C ASP A 20 4.16 -14.86 16.17
N PRO A 21 3.50 -15.34 17.24
CA PRO A 21 2.05 -15.27 17.38
C PRO A 21 1.51 -13.84 17.51
N ASP A 22 2.37 -12.88 17.84
CA ASP A 22 2.02 -11.46 17.90
C ASP A 22 2.24 -10.76 16.54
N SER A 23 2.81 -11.44 15.54
CA SER A 23 2.96 -10.88 14.20
C SER A 23 1.65 -10.88 13.41
N LEU A 24 1.63 -10.09 12.33
CA LEU A 24 0.46 -10.01 11.48
C LEU A 24 0.28 -11.32 10.70
N ASP A 25 -0.81 -12.03 10.98
CA ASP A 25 -1.26 -13.22 10.25
C ASP A 25 -1.19 -13.06 8.73
N ALA A 26 -0.62 -14.06 8.05
CA ALA A 26 -0.54 -14.18 6.59
C ALA A 26 -1.90 -14.28 5.86
N SER A 27 -3.01 -14.45 6.59
CA SER A 27 -4.39 -14.43 6.09
C SER A 27 -5.07 -13.04 6.15
N ALA A 28 -4.43 -12.05 6.78
CA ALA A 28 -4.88 -10.66 6.78
C ALA A 28 -4.54 -9.96 5.44
N PRO A 29 -5.40 -9.08 4.89
CA PRO A 29 -5.01 -8.26 3.75
C PRO A 29 -3.76 -7.46 4.14
N CYS A 30 -2.76 -7.53 3.26
CA CYS A 30 -1.35 -7.45 3.60
C CYS A 30 -0.81 -6.02 3.77
N GLY A 31 -1.71 -5.03 3.90
CA GLY A 31 -1.41 -3.59 3.97
C GLY A 31 -2.23 -2.87 5.03
N LEU A 32 -1.75 -1.69 5.41
CA LEU A 32 -2.44 -0.80 6.36
C LEU A 32 -2.23 0.64 5.91
N TRP A 33 -3.31 1.40 5.78
CA TRP A 33 -3.26 2.86 5.67
C TRP A 33 -3.67 3.51 6.98
N LEU A 34 -2.75 4.30 7.54
CA LEU A 34 -2.99 5.16 8.68
C LEU A 34 -2.86 6.63 8.27
N ALA A 35 -3.86 7.44 8.61
CA ALA A 35 -3.85 8.88 8.31
C ALA A 35 -3.78 9.71 9.60
N THR A 36 -2.87 10.68 9.66
CA THR A 36 -2.84 11.73 10.70
C THR A 36 -3.42 13.04 10.16
N GLY A 37 -3.14 14.19 10.78
CA GLY A 37 -3.55 15.51 10.25
C GLY A 37 -2.85 15.92 8.95
N ASP A 38 -1.61 15.47 8.75
CA ASP A 38 -0.73 15.95 7.69
C ASP A 38 -0.01 14.83 6.93
N THR A 39 -0.07 13.59 7.43
CA THR A 39 0.72 12.47 6.93
C THR A 39 -0.14 11.22 6.74
N ASP A 40 0.03 10.56 5.61
CA ASP A 40 -0.54 9.25 5.29
C ASP A 40 0.58 8.21 5.33
N TYR A 41 0.47 7.26 6.25
CA TYR A 41 1.40 6.15 6.44
C TYR A 41 0.83 4.90 5.78
N VAL A 42 1.60 4.28 4.89
CA VAL A 42 1.23 3.03 4.20
C VAL A 42 2.18 1.94 4.61
N PHE A 43 1.69 0.98 5.37
CA PHE A 43 2.47 -0.17 5.80
C PHE A 43 2.35 -1.29 4.79
N TYR A 44 3.47 -1.96 4.53
CA TYR A 44 3.52 -3.12 3.64
C TYR A 44 4.57 -4.12 4.15
N ASP A 45 4.27 -5.40 3.96
CA ASP A 45 5.17 -6.47 4.36
C ASP A 45 6.33 -6.61 3.36
N THR A 46 7.55 -6.74 3.89
CA THR A 46 8.78 -6.99 3.15
C THR A 46 9.16 -8.45 3.10
N ALA A 47 8.50 -9.31 3.88
CA ALA A 47 8.67 -10.77 3.83
C ALA A 47 8.03 -11.40 2.58
N ILE A 48 7.18 -10.66 1.87
CA ILE A 48 6.55 -11.07 0.61
C ILE A 48 7.33 -10.58 -0.63
N SER A 49 7.01 -11.13 -1.80
CA SER A 49 7.66 -10.69 -3.04
C SER A 49 7.41 -9.21 -3.31
N ARG A 50 8.39 -8.53 -3.91
CA ARG A 50 8.28 -7.12 -4.32
C ARG A 50 7.04 -6.84 -5.17
N ALA A 51 6.71 -7.73 -6.11
CA ALA A 51 5.55 -7.57 -6.97
C ALA A 51 4.23 -7.59 -6.17
N HIS A 52 4.16 -8.42 -5.13
CA HIS A 52 3.01 -8.49 -4.24
C HIS A 52 2.95 -7.24 -3.35
N ALA A 53 4.07 -6.79 -2.78
CA ALA A 53 4.14 -5.52 -2.03
C ALA A 53 3.68 -4.32 -2.87
N GLU A 54 4.03 -4.27 -4.16
CA GLU A 54 3.58 -3.21 -5.08
C GLU A 54 2.06 -3.23 -5.31
N ILE A 55 1.43 -4.41 -5.39
CA ILE A 55 -0.03 -4.54 -5.47
C ILE A 55 -0.69 -3.97 -4.21
N ILE A 56 -0.18 -4.37 -3.04
CA ILE A 56 -0.71 -3.92 -1.75
C ILE A 56 -0.63 -2.40 -1.62
N VAL A 57 0.54 -1.82 -1.88
CA VAL A 57 0.69 -0.35 -1.84
C VAL A 57 -0.23 0.33 -2.86
N GLY A 58 -0.38 -0.25 -4.06
CA GLY A 58 -1.30 0.24 -5.08
C GLY A 58 -2.77 0.20 -4.64
N HIS A 59 -3.15 -0.85 -3.91
CA HIS A 59 -4.48 -1.01 -3.32
C HIS A 59 -4.75 0.07 -2.27
N GLU A 60 -3.83 0.29 -1.33
CA GLU A 60 -3.95 1.36 -0.32
C GLU A 60 -4.05 2.75 -0.96
N PHE A 61 -3.29 2.98 -2.02
CA PHE A 61 -3.40 4.19 -2.84
C PHE A 61 -4.77 4.33 -3.53
N GLY A 62 -5.39 3.22 -3.91
CA GLY A 62 -6.78 3.19 -4.38
C GLY A 62 -7.74 3.77 -3.34
N HIS A 63 -7.63 3.33 -2.09
CA HIS A 63 -8.43 3.88 -0.99
C HIS A 63 -8.20 5.38 -0.78
N MET A 64 -6.96 5.85 -0.83
CA MET A 64 -6.64 7.29 -0.71
C MET A 64 -7.27 8.11 -1.84
N LEU A 65 -7.07 7.69 -3.09
CA LEU A 65 -7.53 8.41 -4.28
C LEU A 65 -9.05 8.51 -4.32
N LYS A 66 -9.73 7.46 -3.87
CA LYS A 66 -11.18 7.35 -3.83
C LYS A 66 -11.79 7.84 -2.52
N ARG A 67 -10.95 8.20 -1.54
CA ARG A 67 -11.33 8.67 -0.20
C ARG A 67 -12.19 7.65 0.54
N HIS A 68 -11.90 6.36 0.37
CA HIS A 68 -12.52 5.29 1.14
C HIS A 68 -12.10 5.46 2.60
N ARG A 69 -13.07 5.57 3.51
CA ARG A 69 -12.82 5.71 4.95
C ARG A 69 -13.07 4.42 5.73
N GLY A 70 -13.45 3.35 5.03
CA GLY A 70 -13.92 2.11 5.63
C GLY A 70 -15.27 2.28 6.32
N SER A 71 -16.00 1.18 6.42
CA SER A 71 -17.31 1.14 7.07
C SER A 71 -17.20 1.06 8.61
N THR A 72 -16.02 0.70 9.14
CA THR A 72 -15.77 0.51 10.57
C THR A 72 -14.47 1.20 11.00
N PRO A 73 -14.50 2.09 12.02
CA PRO A 73 -13.28 2.60 12.62
C PRO A 73 -12.52 1.46 13.29
N GLN A 74 -11.33 1.11 12.79
CA GLN A 74 -10.41 0.27 13.55
C GLN A 74 -9.73 1.12 14.60
N THR A 75 -9.55 0.54 15.79
CA THR A 75 -8.86 1.24 16.87
C THR A 75 -7.35 1.01 16.76
N THR A 76 -6.57 2.01 17.15
CA THR A 76 -5.09 1.91 17.17
C THR A 76 -4.58 0.78 18.07
N GLY A 77 -5.39 0.34 19.05
CA GLY A 77 -5.07 -0.80 19.93
C GLY A 77 -5.06 -2.16 19.22
N ASP A 78 -5.72 -2.29 18.07
CA ASP A 78 -5.80 -3.54 17.30
C ASP A 78 -4.58 -3.78 16.40
N LEU A 79 -3.62 -2.85 16.40
CA LEU A 79 -2.48 -2.81 15.46
C LEU A 79 -1.19 -3.40 16.03
N GLY A 80 -1.27 -4.12 17.16
CA GLY A 80 -0.24 -5.08 17.60
C GLY A 80 1.19 -4.55 17.64
N GLY A 81 1.42 -3.35 18.19
CA GLY A 81 2.78 -2.78 18.29
C GLY A 81 3.40 -2.33 16.97
N LEU A 82 2.70 -2.44 15.83
CA LEU A 82 3.16 -1.94 14.53
C LEU A 82 3.36 -0.41 14.53
N ILE A 83 2.70 0.27 15.46
CA ILE A 83 2.74 1.72 15.63
C ILE A 83 3.47 2.05 16.93
N THR A 84 4.79 1.97 16.92
CA THR A 84 5.62 2.50 18.02
C THR A 84 5.93 3.99 17.86
N ASP A 85 5.98 4.46 16.60
CA ASP A 85 6.58 5.77 16.27
C ASP A 85 5.55 6.83 15.86
N ILE A 86 4.25 6.51 15.91
CA ILE A 86 3.16 7.45 15.62
C ILE A 86 2.34 7.60 16.89
N ASP A 87 2.15 8.85 17.34
CA ASP A 87 1.29 9.15 18.49
C ASP A 87 -0.16 8.71 18.17
N PRO A 88 -0.72 7.73 18.90
CA PRO A 88 -2.08 7.26 18.68
C PRO A 88 -3.14 8.36 18.74
N ALA A 89 -2.89 9.44 19.48
CA ALA A 89 -3.81 10.58 19.57
C ALA A 89 -3.88 11.41 18.28
N THR A 90 -2.90 11.26 17.37
CA THR A 90 -2.86 11.98 16.08
C THR A 90 -3.55 11.21 14.95
N VAL A 91 -3.88 9.93 15.18
CA VAL A 91 -4.47 9.03 14.19
C VAL A 91 -5.94 9.40 13.95
N GLN A 92 -6.29 9.66 12.69
CA GLN A 92 -7.64 10.04 12.25
C GLN A 92 -8.32 8.93 11.45
N LEU A 93 -7.55 8.05 10.82
CA LEU A 93 -8.04 6.91 10.06
C LEU A 93 -7.09 5.73 10.23
N VAL A 94 -7.68 4.55 10.37
CA VAL A 94 -7.00 3.27 10.27
C VAL A 94 -7.83 2.41 9.33
N LEU A 95 -7.30 2.17 8.13
CA LEU A 95 -7.91 1.30 7.15
C LEU A 95 -6.99 0.10 6.91
N GLY A 96 -7.54 -1.09 7.14
CA GLY A 96 -6.85 -2.37 7.14
C GLY A 96 -7.81 -3.49 7.52
N ARG A 97 -7.44 -4.74 7.28
CA ARG A 97 -8.15 -5.95 7.74
C ARG A 97 -9.68 -5.95 7.58
N THR A 98 -10.16 -5.78 6.35
CA THR A 98 -11.57 -6.02 5.99
C THR A 98 -11.73 -7.19 5.03
N ARG A 99 -12.90 -7.85 5.13
CA ARG A 99 -13.28 -8.98 4.27
C ARG A 99 -13.68 -8.47 2.88
N TYR A 100 -13.17 -9.13 1.86
CA TYR A 100 -13.35 -8.93 0.41
C TYR A 100 -14.81 -8.91 -0.12
N ASN A 101 -15.70 -7.99 0.30
CA ASN A 101 -17.02 -7.90 -0.35
C ASN A 101 -17.70 -6.51 -0.29
N GLU A 102 -16.93 -5.43 -0.13
CA GLU A 102 -17.46 -4.06 -0.23
C GLU A 102 -17.08 -3.43 -1.60
N PRO A 103 -17.94 -2.61 -2.23
CA PRO A 103 -17.62 -1.90 -3.47
C PRO A 103 -16.30 -1.11 -3.41
N GLU A 104 -15.98 -0.58 -2.24
CA GLU A 104 -14.76 0.16 -1.93
C GLU A 104 -13.50 -0.70 -2.14
N GLU A 105 -13.54 -1.98 -1.77
CA GLU A 105 -12.46 -2.94 -1.94
C GLU A 105 -12.24 -3.27 -3.42
N PHE A 106 -13.33 -3.43 -4.18
CA PHE A 106 -13.26 -3.67 -5.63
C PHE A 106 -12.64 -2.48 -6.37
N GLU A 107 -13.05 -1.27 -6.02
CA GLU A 107 -12.50 -0.05 -6.61
C GLU A 107 -11.01 0.13 -6.25
N ALA A 108 -10.61 -0.17 -5.01
CA ALA A 108 -9.21 -0.13 -4.59
C ALA A 108 -8.36 -1.16 -5.34
N GLU A 109 -8.85 -2.40 -5.46
CA GLU A 109 -8.19 -3.49 -6.19
C GLU A 109 -8.00 -3.18 -7.67
N LEU A 110 -9.04 -2.61 -8.31
CA LEU A 110 -8.97 -2.19 -9.71
C LEU A 110 -7.89 -1.13 -9.92
N VAL A 111 -7.81 -0.13 -9.05
CA VAL A 111 -6.78 0.92 -9.12
C VAL A 111 -5.39 0.32 -8.91
N GLY A 112 -5.23 -0.56 -7.92
CA GLY A 112 -3.95 -1.25 -7.66
C GLY A 112 -3.47 -2.07 -8.87
N SER A 113 -4.37 -2.81 -9.50
CA SER A 113 -4.09 -3.60 -10.70
C SER A 113 -3.64 -2.72 -11.89
N LEU A 114 -4.35 -1.62 -12.15
CA LEU A 114 -4.01 -0.68 -13.23
C LEU A 114 -2.66 0.01 -12.99
N LEU A 115 -2.35 0.38 -11.74
CA LEU A 115 -1.04 0.93 -11.38
C LEU A 115 0.07 -0.08 -11.63
N GLN A 116 -0.14 -1.36 -11.30
CA GLN A 116 0.85 -2.40 -11.55
C GLN A 116 1.11 -2.60 -13.05
N GLU A 117 0.05 -2.65 -13.87
CA GLU A 117 0.18 -2.74 -15.32
C GLU A 117 1.00 -1.57 -15.89
N HIS A 118 0.68 -0.34 -15.46
CA HIS A 118 1.38 0.86 -15.89
C HIS A 118 2.87 0.85 -15.50
N LEU A 119 3.18 0.42 -14.27
CA LEU A 119 4.56 0.29 -13.80
C LEU A 119 5.31 -0.82 -14.54
N GLY A 120 4.65 -1.93 -14.86
CA GLY A 120 5.21 -3.02 -15.66
C GLY A 120 5.57 -2.58 -17.07
N ALA A 121 4.65 -1.90 -17.76
CA ALA A 121 4.90 -1.31 -19.08
C ALA A 121 6.04 -0.29 -19.06
N SER A 122 6.07 0.58 -18.04
CA SER A 122 7.13 1.57 -17.86
C SER A 122 8.50 0.90 -17.65
N ARG A 123 8.58 -0.15 -16.83
CA ARG A 123 9.82 -0.93 -16.63
C ARG A 123 10.31 -1.61 -17.89
N ALA A 124 9.39 -2.19 -18.68
CA ALA A 124 9.73 -2.80 -19.96
C ALA A 124 10.30 -1.75 -20.93
N GLN A 125 9.71 -0.55 -20.96
CA GLN A 125 10.18 0.55 -21.81
C GLN A 125 11.57 1.08 -21.38
N VAL A 126 11.78 1.31 -20.08
CA VAL A 126 13.11 1.68 -19.54
C VAL A 126 14.15 0.60 -19.84
N SER A 127 13.79 -0.68 -19.73
CA SER A 127 14.71 -1.79 -20.02
C SER A 127 15.07 -1.85 -21.50
N ALA A 128 14.12 -1.60 -22.41
CA ALA A 128 14.36 -1.55 -23.84
C ALA A 128 15.22 -0.34 -24.25
N GLU A 129 15.08 0.80 -23.59
CA GLU A 129 15.90 1.99 -23.85
C GLU A 129 17.33 1.85 -23.29
N ALA A 130 17.48 1.12 -22.18
CA ALA A 130 18.75 0.80 -21.56
C ALA A 130 19.52 -0.33 -22.27
N ASP A 131 18.87 -1.11 -23.14
CA ASP A 131 19.50 -2.18 -23.91
C ASP A 131 20.25 -1.63 -25.14
N PRO A 132 21.60 -1.74 -25.21
CA PRO A 132 22.40 -1.26 -26.32
C PRO A 132 22.08 -1.96 -27.66
N ILE A 133 21.58 -3.20 -27.63
CA ILE A 133 21.20 -3.97 -28.82
C ILE A 133 19.89 -3.42 -29.41
N THR A 134 18.87 -3.20 -28.56
CA THR A 134 17.59 -2.60 -28.98
C THR A 134 17.78 -1.19 -29.53
N ARG A 135 18.68 -0.39 -28.94
CA ARG A 135 19.02 0.96 -29.41
C ARG A 135 19.66 0.99 -30.81
N THR A 136 20.33 -0.09 -31.20
CA THR A 136 21.00 -0.20 -32.51
C THR A 136 20.04 -0.63 -33.61
N LEU A 137 19.00 -1.41 -33.29
CA LEU A 137 18.02 -1.94 -34.26
C LEU A 137 16.85 -1.01 -34.56
N LEU A 138 16.65 0.04 -33.76
CA LEU A 138 15.58 1.04 -33.93
C LEU A 138 16.07 2.37 -34.52
N ARG A 139 17.30 2.43 -35.05
CA ARG A 139 17.82 3.51 -35.90
C ARG A 139 17.78 3.10 -37.37
#